data_AF-A0A7R9L6C7-F1
#
_entry.id   AF-A0A7R9L6C7-F1
#
_cell.length_a   1.000
_cell.length_b   1.000
_cell.length_c   1.000
_cell.angle_alpha   90.00
_cell.angle_beta   90.00
_cell.angle_gamma   90.00
#
_symmetry.space_group_name_H-M   'P 1'
#
loop_
_entity.id
_entity.type
_entity.pdbx_description
1 polymer ?
#
loop_
_entity_poly.entity_id
_entity_poly.type
_entity_poly.pdbx_seq_one_letter_code
_entity_poly.pdbx_strand_id
1 'polypeptide(L)'
;MVISGFKIPKDTHIMANFWAIDNDPNLWENPSQFRPERHLSEDLKTFRKPEHLIPFSYGKRSCPGEGLAVVEVFLYLSSLLQKYDIKANRKTDRSLEYEFQFSITPKESPNVSFTKRVHN
;
A
#
# COMPACT_ATOMS: atom_id res chain seq x y z
N MET A 1 -4.08 29.93 6.36
CA MET A 1 -2.69 29.50 6.03
C MET A 1 -2.41 29.80 4.57
N VAL A 2 -1.15 29.74 4.10
CA VAL A 2 -0.83 29.88 2.67
C VAL A 2 -0.24 28.56 2.17
N ILE A 3 -0.79 27.98 1.10
CA ILE A 3 -0.32 26.75 0.46
C ILE A 3 -0.08 27.05 -1.02
N SER A 4 1.14 26.81 -1.52
CA SER A 4 1.52 27.07 -2.91
C SER A 4 1.16 28.48 -3.40
N GLY A 5 1.27 29.50 -2.52
CA GLY A 5 0.91 30.89 -2.81
C GLY A 5 -0.56 31.25 -2.62
N PHE A 6 -1.45 30.29 -2.37
CA PHE A 6 -2.89 30.52 -2.17
C PHE A 6 -3.23 30.70 -0.69
N LYS A 7 -3.92 31.79 -0.35
CA LYS A 7 -4.43 32.03 1.01
C LYS A 7 -5.67 31.16 1.24
N ILE A 8 -5.54 30.21 2.16
CA ILE A 8 -6.62 29.32 2.58
C ILE A 8 -7.34 29.93 3.79
N PRO A 9 -8.65 30.24 3.68
CA PRO A 9 -9.47 30.74 4.78
C PRO A 9 -9.50 29.78 5.97
N LYS A 10 -9.86 30.31 7.14
CA LYS A 10 -10.14 29.48 8.31
C LYS A 10 -11.32 28.54 7.99
N ASP A 11 -11.35 27.37 8.63
CA ASP A 11 -12.44 26.40 8.55
C ASP A 11 -12.63 25.77 7.15
N THR A 12 -11.65 25.94 6.25
CA THR A 12 -11.62 25.23 4.96
C THR A 12 -11.24 23.77 5.18
N HIS A 13 -12.05 22.85 4.64
CA HIS A 13 -11.74 21.43 4.63
C HIS A 13 -10.69 21.13 3.55
N ILE A 14 -9.61 20.45 3.94
CA ILE A 14 -8.53 20.05 3.03
C ILE A 14 -8.42 18.54 3.07
N MET A 15 -8.43 17.90 1.90
CA MET A 15 -8.25 16.46 1.74
C MET A 15 -6.97 16.18 0.97
N ALA A 16 -6.12 15.31 1.52
CA ALA A 16 -4.97 14.78 0.80
C ALA A 16 -5.43 13.67 -0.16
N ASN A 17 -5.02 13.75 -1.42
CA ASN A 17 -5.27 12.71 -2.41
C ASN A 17 -4.06 11.77 -2.48
N PHE A 18 -4.00 10.80 -1.56
CA PHE A 18 -2.90 9.83 -1.52
C PHE A 18 -2.82 8.97 -2.78
N TRP A 19 -3.96 8.60 -3.36
CA TRP A 19 -3.99 7.83 -4.61
C TRP A 19 -3.24 8.54 -5.74
N ALA A 20 -3.42 9.85 -5.88
CA ALA A 20 -2.70 10.63 -6.89
C ALA A 20 -1.19 10.65 -6.62
N ILE A 21 -0.77 10.76 -5.35
CA ILE A 21 0.65 10.72 -4.96
C ILE A 21 1.26 9.35 -5.28
N ASP A 22 0.57 8.26 -4.93
CA ASP A 22 1.03 6.88 -5.14
C ASP A 22 1.06 6.47 -6.63
N ASN A 23 0.37 7.23 -7.50
CA ASN A 23 0.29 6.96 -8.94
C ASN A 23 0.95 8.04 -9.83
N ASP A 24 1.61 9.04 -9.24
CA ASP A 24 2.27 10.11 -10.00
C ASP A 24 3.54 9.59 -10.70
N PRO A 25 3.63 9.61 -12.04
CA PRO A 25 4.82 9.17 -12.77
C PRO A 25 6.05 10.07 -12.57
N ASN A 26 5.89 11.28 -12.01
CA ASN A 26 7.01 12.15 -11.63
C ASN A 26 7.63 11.75 -10.28
N LEU A 27 6.89 11.01 -9.44
CA LEU A 27 7.34 10.54 -8.14
C LEU A 27 7.76 9.06 -8.19
N TRP A 28 7.05 8.25 -8.98
CA TRP A 28 7.25 6.81 -9.07
C TRP A 28 7.59 6.36 -10.48
N GLU A 29 8.64 5.55 -10.60
CA GLU A 29 8.93 4.84 -11.85
C GLU A 29 7.93 3.69 -12.05
N ASN A 30 7.21 3.69 -13.19
CA ASN A 30 6.18 2.70 -13.52
C ASN A 30 5.15 2.51 -12.37
N PRO A 31 4.37 3.55 -12.01
CA PRO A 31 3.52 3.55 -10.82
C PRO A 31 2.51 2.41 -10.79
N SER A 32 1.98 2.00 -11.95
CA SER A 32 0.98 0.94 -12.06
C SER A 32 1.52 -0.49 -11.89
N GLN A 33 2.85 -0.68 -11.83
CA GLN A 33 3.45 -1.99 -11.67
C GLN A 33 3.70 -2.33 -10.20
N PHE A 34 3.22 -3.50 -9.75
CA PHE A 34 3.60 -4.05 -8.45
C PHE A 34 5.08 -4.46 -8.46
N ARG A 35 5.96 -3.62 -7.89
CA ARG A 35 7.42 -3.81 -7.83
C ARG A 35 7.94 -3.50 -6.43
N PRO A 36 7.90 -4.46 -5.48
CA PRO A 36 8.35 -4.24 -4.10
C PRO A 36 9.80 -3.74 -3.99
N GLU A 37 10.65 -4.12 -4.94
CA GLU A 37 12.08 -3.79 -4.97
C GLU A 37 12.34 -2.29 -5.12
N ARG A 38 11.36 -1.50 -5.59
CA ARG A 38 11.47 -0.03 -5.70
C ARG A 38 11.72 0.65 -4.35
N HIS A 39 11.41 -0.03 -3.25
CA HIS A 39 11.60 0.47 -1.90
C HIS A 39 12.87 -0.08 -1.24
N LEU A 40 13.78 -0.69 -2.00
CA LEU A 40 15.05 -1.21 -1.51
C LEU A 40 16.22 -0.35 -1.99
N SER A 41 17.34 -0.42 -1.28
CA SER A 41 18.63 0.06 -1.76
C SER A 41 19.10 -0.71 -2.99
N GLU A 42 20.07 -0.14 -3.72
CA GLU A 42 20.65 -0.77 -4.92
C GLU A 42 21.23 -2.16 -4.63
N ASP A 43 21.72 -2.42 -3.42
CA ASP A 43 22.21 -3.73 -2.98
C ASP A 43 21.09 -4.70 -2.53
N LEU A 44 19.83 -4.26 -2.57
CA LEU A 44 18.62 -4.97 -2.16
C LEU A 44 18.57 -5.40 -0.68
N LYS A 45 19.41 -4.81 0.18
CA LYS A 45 19.52 -5.22 1.59
C LYS A 45 18.79 -4.31 2.58
N THR A 46 18.56 -3.06 2.22
CA THR A 46 17.98 -2.07 3.14
C THR A 46 16.73 -1.46 2.58
N PHE A 47 15.74 -1.25 3.44
CA PHE A 47 14.52 -0.53 3.08
C PHE A 47 14.84 0.97 2.95
N ARG A 48 14.48 1.54 1.80
CA ARG A 48 14.48 2.97 1.55
C ARG A 48 13.03 3.44 1.57
N LYS A 49 12.69 4.32 2.51
CA LYS A 49 11.37 4.98 2.58
C LYS A 49 11.45 6.31 1.82
N PRO A 50 10.89 6.42 0.61
CA PRO A 50 10.80 7.72 -0.06
C PRO A 50 9.93 8.67 0.75
N GLU A 51 10.20 9.98 0.70
CA GLU A 51 9.41 10.98 1.44
C GLU A 51 7.93 11.00 1.04
N HIS A 52 7.65 10.66 -0.22
CA HIS A 52 6.31 10.59 -0.79
C HIS A 52 5.59 9.25 -0.53
N LEU A 53 6.20 8.31 0.21
CA LEU A 53 5.54 7.09 0.67
C LEU A 53 4.84 7.33 2.02
N ILE A 54 3.51 7.54 1.98
CA ILE A 54 2.72 7.99 3.14
C ILE A 54 1.52 7.04 3.44
N PRO A 55 1.77 5.75 3.72
CA PRO A 55 0.69 4.77 3.94
C PRO A 55 -0.10 4.98 5.24
N PHE A 56 0.47 5.73 6.19
CA PHE A 56 -0.10 5.96 7.52
C PHE A 56 -0.29 7.45 7.84
N SER A 57 -0.53 8.28 6.81
CA SER A 57 -0.60 9.74 6.94
C SER A 57 0.72 10.34 7.48
N TYR A 58 0.74 11.63 7.79
CA TYR A 58 1.94 12.35 8.23
C TYR A 58 1.63 13.42 9.30
N GLY A 59 2.65 13.77 10.09
CA GLY A 59 2.58 14.85 11.08
C GLY A 59 1.67 14.55 12.26
N LYS A 60 1.01 15.58 12.82
CA LYS A 60 0.19 15.47 14.04
C LYS A 60 -1.02 14.53 13.93
N ARG A 61 -1.37 14.10 12.71
CA ARG A 61 -2.49 13.21 12.39
C ARG A 61 -2.03 11.94 11.69
N SER A 62 -0.76 11.57 11.85
CA SER A 62 -0.30 10.24 11.47
C SER A 62 -1.06 9.17 12.26
N CYS A 63 -1.17 7.97 11.68
CA CYS A 63 -1.87 6.86 12.30
C CYS A 63 -1.15 6.45 13.60
N PRO A 64 -1.81 6.51 14.77
CA PRO A 64 -1.20 6.04 16.01
C PRO A 64 -0.94 4.52 16.01
N GLY A 65 -1.57 3.79 15.09
CA GLY A 65 -1.41 2.34 14.92
C GLY A 65 -0.33 1.93 13.91
N GLU A 66 0.44 2.84 13.31
CA GLU A 66 1.46 2.50 12.28
C GLU A 66 2.41 1.39 12.78
N GLY A 67 2.95 1.51 13.98
CA GLY A 67 3.87 0.51 14.53
C GLY A 67 3.22 -0.87 14.72
N LEU A 68 1.96 -0.90 15.18
CA LEU A 68 1.23 -2.15 15.36
C LEU A 68 0.90 -2.81 14.01
N ALA A 69 0.37 -2.03 13.08
CA ALA A 69 -0.04 -2.52 11.76
C ALA A 69 1.14 -3.09 10.96
N VAL A 70 2.30 -2.44 11.01
CA VAL A 70 3.52 -2.94 10.33
C VAL A 70 3.94 -4.31 10.88
N VAL A 71 3.96 -4.48 12.20
CA VAL A 71 4.31 -5.75 12.84
C VAL A 71 3.27 -6.83 12.51
N GLU A 72 1.99 -6.50 12.62
CA GLU A 72 0.90 -7.44 12.37
C GLU A 72 0.91 -7.95 10.91
N VAL A 73 1.01 -7.06 9.93
CA VAL A 73 1.08 -7.42 8.51
C VAL A 73 2.32 -8.27 8.23
N PHE A 74 3.47 -7.92 8.79
CA PHE A 74 4.69 -8.71 8.63
C PHE A 74 4.53 -10.13 9.18
N LEU A 75 3.98 -10.27 10.38
CA LEU A 75 3.78 -11.58 11.01
C LEU A 75 2.78 -12.45 10.25
N TYR A 76 1.65 -11.89 9.79
CA TYR A 76 0.70 -12.64 8.99
C TYR A 76 1.29 -13.08 7.65
N LEU A 77 1.91 -12.17 6.90
CA LEU A 77 2.48 -12.49 5.59
C LEU A 77 3.60 -13.52 5.71
N SER A 78 4.56 -13.32 6.63
CA SER A 78 5.66 -14.26 6.83
C SER A 78 5.17 -15.64 7.28
N SER A 79 4.21 -15.71 8.21
CA SER A 79 3.66 -16.99 8.69
C SER A 79 2.92 -17.75 7.60
N LEU A 80 2.14 -17.05 6.77
CA LEU A 80 1.41 -17.65 5.65
C LEU A 80 2.38 -18.13 4.55
N LEU A 81 3.31 -17.27 4.12
CA LEU A 81 4.23 -17.57 3.02
C LEU A 81 5.29 -18.61 3.39
N GLN A 82 5.64 -18.76 4.67
CA GLN A 82 6.49 -19.88 5.11
C GLN A 82 5.77 -21.23 4.95
N LYS A 83 4.46 -21.29 5.20
CA LYS A 83 3.72 -22.55 5.27
C LYS A 83 2.97 -22.92 3.98
N TYR A 84 2.62 -21.95 3.15
CA TYR A 84 1.73 -22.14 2.01
C TYR A 84 2.23 -21.45 0.75
N ASP A 85 2.04 -22.10 -0.39
CA ASP A 85 2.00 -21.45 -1.70
C ASP A 85 0.58 -20.95 -1.96
N ILE A 86 0.46 -19.65 -2.22
CA ILE A 86 -0.82 -18.96 -2.43
C ILE A 86 -0.96 -18.65 -3.91
N LYS A 87 -2.08 -19.06 -4.52
CA LYS A 87 -2.36 -18.80 -5.95
C LYS A 87 -3.76 -18.26 -6.13
N ALA A 88 -3.91 -17.27 -7.00
CA ALA A 88 -5.21 -16.83 -7.48
C ALA A 88 -5.83 -17.89 -8.40
N ASN A 89 -7.13 -18.16 -8.24
CA ASN A 89 -7.84 -19.10 -9.10
C ASN A 89 -8.15 -18.45 -10.46
N ARG A 90 -7.94 -19.18 -11.57
CA ARG A 90 -8.03 -18.64 -12.94
C ARG A 90 -9.41 -18.07 -13.32
N LYS A 91 -10.47 -18.41 -12.58
CA LYS A 91 -11.86 -18.02 -12.86
C LYS A 91 -12.32 -16.75 -12.14
N THR A 92 -11.71 -16.39 -11.01
CA THR A 92 -11.83 -15.03 -10.49
C THR A 92 -10.89 -14.21 -11.35
N ASP A 93 -11.47 -13.58 -12.36
CA ASP A 93 -10.81 -12.63 -13.21
C ASP A 93 -9.97 -11.69 -12.35
N ARG A 94 -8.83 -11.24 -12.89
CA ARG A 94 -7.91 -10.29 -12.26
C ARG A 94 -8.53 -8.90 -12.20
N SER A 95 -9.83 -8.82 -11.91
CA SER A 95 -10.57 -7.58 -11.81
C SER A 95 -9.87 -6.71 -10.78
N LEU A 96 -9.26 -5.64 -11.28
CA LEU A 96 -8.69 -4.58 -10.47
C LEU A 96 -9.76 -3.55 -10.14
N GLU A 97 -11.05 -3.89 -10.31
CA GLU A 97 -12.13 -3.03 -9.91
C GLU A 97 -12.23 -2.99 -8.39
N TYR A 98 -12.28 -1.78 -7.88
CA TYR A 98 -12.41 -1.50 -6.46
C TYR A 98 -13.61 -0.60 -6.21
N GLU A 99 -14.07 -0.61 -4.96
CA GLU A 99 -15.00 0.35 -4.42
C GLU A 99 -14.29 1.22 -3.38
N PHE A 100 -14.65 2.49 -3.35
CA PHE A 100 -14.11 3.45 -2.39
C PHE A 100 -15.18 3.76 -1.35
N GLN A 101 -14.96 3.28 -0.12
CA GLN A 101 -15.75 3.66 1.05
C GLN A 101 -14.83 4.32 2.08
N PHE A 102 -14.77 3.79 3.32
CA PHE A 102 -13.77 4.19 4.30
C PHE A 102 -12.35 3.73 3.91
N SER A 103 -12.25 2.58 3.22
CA SER A 103 -11.05 2.03 2.62
C SER A 103 -11.32 1.66 1.16
N ILE A 104 -10.26 1.43 0.39
CA ILE A 104 -10.35 0.82 -0.94
C ILE A 104 -10.47 -0.70 -0.74
N THR A 105 -11.56 -1.28 -1.22
CA THR A 105 -11.77 -2.74 -1.20
C THR A 105 -12.01 -3.27 -2.62
N PRO A 106 -11.58 -4.49 -2.94
CA PRO A 106 -11.96 -5.13 -4.19
C PRO A 106 -13.49 -5.27 -4.26
N LYS A 107 -14.10 -5.00 -5.42
CA LYS A 107 -15.56 -5.21 -5.59
C LYS A 107 -15.96 -6.67 -5.41
N GLU A 108 -15.07 -7.59 -5.79
CA GLU A 108 -15.23 -9.03 -5.61
C GLU A 108 -14.07 -9.57 -4.79
N SER A 109 -14.37 -10.40 -3.79
CA SER A 109 -13.33 -11.03 -2.98
C SER A 109 -12.52 -12.02 -3.85
N PRO A 110 -11.17 -11.94 -3.83
CA PRO A 110 -10.35 -12.81 -4.65
C PRO A 110 -10.48 -14.27 -4.20
N ASN A 111 -10.70 -15.18 -5.14
CA ASN A 111 -10.66 -16.61 -4.87
C ASN A 111 -9.20 -17.07 -4.90
N VAL A 112 -8.67 -17.38 -3.72
CA VAL A 112 -7.29 -17.81 -3.53
C VAL A 112 -7.23 -19.24 -2.99
N SER A 113 -6.31 -20.04 -3.53
CA SER A 113 -6.02 -21.38 -3.04
C SER A 113 -4.69 -21.38 -2.28
N PHE A 114 -4.66 -22.17 -1.20
CA PHE A 114 -3.49 -22.35 -0.35
C PHE A 114 -3.04 -23.81 -0.44
N THR A 115 -1.81 -24.02 -0.91
CA THR A 115 -1.19 -25.35 -0.95
C THR A 115 -0.06 -25.40 0.07
N LYS A 116 -0.09 -26.36 1.02
CA LYS A 116 0.95 -26.48 2.04
C LYS A 116 2.31 -26.74 1.39
N ARG A 117 3.33 -25.98 1.77
CA ARG A 117 4.72 -26.19 1.35
C ARG A 117 5.26 -27.45 2.01
N VAL A 118 5.71 -28.39 1.19
CA VAL A 118 6.49 -29.54 1.65
C VAL A 118 7.93 -29.06 1.78
N HIS A 119 8.40 -28.92 3.01
CA HIS A 119 9.80 -28.66 3.29
C HIS A 119 10.51 -30.00 3.15
N ASN A 120 11.38 -30.14 2.15
CA ASN A 120 12.38 -31.20 2.13
C ASN A 120 13.56 -30.79 3.01
#